data_AF-A0A1V5WY55-F1
#
_entry.id   AF-A0A1V5WY55-F1
#
_cell.length_a   1.000
_cell.length_b   1.000
_cell.length_c   1.000
_cell.angle_alpha   90.00
_cell.angle_beta   90.00
_cell.angle_gamma   90.00
#
_symmetry.space_group_name_H-M   'P 1'
#
loop_
_entity.id
_entity.type
_entity.pdbx_description
1 polymer ?
#
loop_
_entity_poly.entity_id
_entity_poly.type
_entity_poly.pdbx_seq_one_letter_code
_entity_poly.pdbx_strand_id
1 'polypeptide(L)'
;MENRLNLSRYCLKEVGSIFLHLDYNANYYGRILLDSLYGDCNFRNEIIWKRLTYKQTQVKGFGVIHDDIFYYTKSDNYLWENIRINYDYNQIKKYFCWLETPEGKNIKLSKNQIDGNEPLPVGRRFALNPLINLNPDRPNLRYELFGFIRTWKYSKDKMDEYIKQGKVFQPSKDSLPQIKQYLDESEGMKLNDLWLDISGVMGGSNEYQGFETQKPENLLKRIIESTSNESNLIMDFFLGSGTTTAVAQKLGRKWIGIEMGDHFWTVVMPRMKKVLFYDKSGISKEKDVKERYNENKAGGFFKYQILEQYEDTLDNLEINTLDNEQMELEFGDKYLLRYFLEYETKANPSLLNIDKLQSPFSYKLKVNLEEVGEPEEMVVDLPETFNYLLGIKVKKVKVRNAGRKYLFIDGEKDNNEIAIIWREYDAKWEEKDYEEDKKFIREELKEWTPQVVYINGQSILTPDFEDFRADIRSIESEFKRLMG
;
A
#
# COMPACT_ATOMS: atom_id res chain seq x y z
N MET A 1 -14.24 11.51 4.88
CA MET A 1 -13.30 10.47 5.33
C MET A 1 -14.00 9.12 5.52
N GLU A 2 -15.15 9.08 6.21
CA GLU A 2 -15.94 7.87 6.48
C GLU A 2 -16.11 6.92 5.29
N ASN A 3 -16.67 7.39 4.16
CA ASN A 3 -16.89 6.55 2.98
C ASN A 3 -15.60 5.84 2.50
N ARG A 4 -14.45 6.53 2.56
CA ARG A 4 -13.16 5.99 2.12
C ARG A 4 -12.66 4.91 3.10
N LEU A 5 -12.76 5.16 4.40
CA LEU A 5 -12.36 4.20 5.44
C LEU A 5 -13.29 2.98 5.50
N ASN A 6 -14.57 3.16 5.18
CA ASN A 6 -15.51 2.06 5.06
C ASN A 6 -15.10 1.14 3.89
N LEU A 7 -14.84 1.71 2.71
CA LEU A 7 -14.34 0.96 1.55
C LEU A 7 -12.99 0.27 1.83
N SER A 8 -12.07 0.93 2.54
CA SER A 8 -10.79 0.31 2.89
C SER A 8 -10.98 -0.94 3.76
N ARG A 9 -11.98 -0.98 4.64
CA ARG A 9 -12.30 -2.19 5.42
C ARG A 9 -12.76 -3.34 4.55
N TYR A 10 -13.58 -3.08 3.54
CA TYR A 10 -14.04 -4.11 2.60
C TYR A 10 -12.88 -4.68 1.78
N CYS A 11 -11.98 -3.82 1.29
CA CYS A 11 -10.84 -4.22 0.47
C CYS A 11 -9.72 -4.94 1.26
N LEU A 12 -9.64 -4.72 2.57
CA LEU A 12 -8.61 -5.29 3.41
C LEU A 12 -8.82 -6.80 3.60
N LYS A 13 -7.74 -7.59 3.57
CA LYS A 13 -7.78 -9.02 3.92
C LYS A 13 -8.04 -9.20 5.43
N GLU A 14 -8.53 -10.37 5.84
CA GLU A 14 -8.75 -10.69 7.26
C GLU A 14 -7.48 -10.53 8.12
N VAL A 15 -6.32 -10.82 7.54
CA VAL A 15 -5.00 -10.67 8.17
C VAL A 15 -4.39 -9.27 8.03
N GLY A 16 -5.10 -8.34 7.38
CA GLY A 16 -4.59 -7.03 7.03
C GLY A 16 -4.72 -6.00 8.15
N SER A 17 -3.91 -4.96 8.01
CA SER A 17 -3.77 -3.85 8.95
C SER A 17 -4.03 -2.52 8.27
N ILE A 18 -4.56 -1.55 9.01
CA ILE A 18 -4.71 -0.16 8.59
C ILE A 18 -4.02 0.77 9.59
N PHE A 19 -3.37 1.79 9.05
CA PHE A 19 -2.73 2.86 9.82
C PHE A 19 -3.32 4.19 9.40
N LEU A 20 -3.74 5.00 10.36
CA LEU A 20 -4.26 6.34 10.13
C LEU A 20 -3.41 7.35 10.90
N HIS A 21 -2.66 8.18 10.18
CA HIS A 21 -1.87 9.27 10.74
C HIS A 21 -2.70 10.56 10.77
N LEU A 22 -2.78 11.18 11.94
CA LEU A 22 -3.51 12.44 12.15
C LEU A 22 -2.74 13.35 13.10
N ASP A 23 -2.89 14.65 12.90
CA ASP A 23 -2.43 15.65 13.86
C ASP A 23 -3.45 15.83 15.00
N TYR A 24 -3.09 16.68 15.96
CA TYR A 24 -3.92 17.01 17.11
C TYR A 24 -5.30 17.63 16.77
N ASN A 25 -5.52 18.13 15.56
CA ASN A 25 -6.80 18.75 15.18
C ASN A 25 -7.88 17.69 14.93
N ALA A 26 -7.49 16.51 14.45
CA ALA A 26 -8.41 15.48 13.97
C ALA A 26 -8.25 14.10 14.62
N ASN A 27 -7.21 13.89 15.45
CA ASN A 27 -6.91 12.59 16.04
C ASN A 27 -8.12 11.91 16.72
N TYR A 28 -8.85 12.62 17.59
CA TYR A 28 -10.00 12.09 18.32
C TYR A 28 -11.18 11.73 17.40
N TYR A 29 -11.42 12.52 16.34
CA TYR A 29 -12.43 12.20 15.35
C TYR A 29 -12.05 10.95 14.55
N GLY A 30 -10.78 10.84 14.15
CA GLY A 30 -10.27 9.68 13.43
C GLY A 30 -10.38 8.39 14.26
N ARG A 31 -10.09 8.49 15.56
CA ARG A 31 -10.24 7.37 16.50
C ARG A 31 -11.68 6.88 16.59
N ILE A 32 -12.64 7.77 16.82
CA ILE A 32 -14.07 7.43 16.89
C ILE A 32 -14.55 6.79 15.59
N LEU A 33 -14.11 7.34 14.45
CA LEU A 33 -14.49 6.84 13.14
C LEU A 33 -13.93 5.43 12.88
N LEU A 34 -12.68 5.15 13.23
CA LEU A 34 -12.11 3.82 13.11
C LEU A 34 -12.77 2.82 14.06
N ASP A 35 -13.13 3.21 15.29
CA ASP A 35 -13.88 2.35 16.20
C ASP A 35 -15.24 1.93 15.62
N SER A 36 -15.96 2.89 15.04
CA SER A 36 -17.26 2.62 14.38
C SER A 36 -17.12 1.66 13.20
N LEU A 37 -16.08 1.82 12.38
CA LEU A 37 -15.92 1.06 11.14
C LEU A 37 -15.23 -0.28 11.34
N TYR A 38 -14.14 -0.33 12.10
CA TYR A 38 -13.32 -1.53 12.30
C TYR A 38 -13.67 -2.30 13.58
N GLY A 39 -14.37 -1.67 14.53
CA GLY A 39 -14.62 -2.22 15.86
C GLY A 39 -13.51 -1.87 16.84
N ASP A 40 -13.90 -1.46 18.04
CA ASP A 40 -13.00 -1.11 19.15
C ASP A 40 -12.11 -2.29 19.59
N CYS A 41 -12.63 -3.52 19.51
CA CYS A 41 -11.89 -4.76 19.75
C CYS A 41 -10.72 -5.01 18.77
N ASN A 42 -10.78 -4.40 17.58
CA ASN A 42 -9.75 -4.51 16.56
C ASN A 42 -8.70 -3.39 16.61
N PHE A 43 -8.83 -2.49 17.59
CA PHE A 43 -7.75 -1.55 17.90
C PHE A 43 -6.54 -2.28 18.46
N ARG A 44 -5.36 -1.93 17.97
CA ARG A 44 -4.10 -2.54 18.42
C ARG A 44 -3.22 -1.57 19.17
N ASN A 45 -3.06 -0.36 18.67
CA ASN A 45 -2.18 0.60 19.33
C ASN A 45 -2.40 2.04 18.85
N GLU A 46 -2.14 3.00 19.74
CA GLU A 46 -1.97 4.41 19.41
C GLU A 46 -0.48 4.72 19.49
N ILE A 47 0.09 5.14 18.36
CA ILE A 47 1.52 5.38 18.23
C ILE A 47 1.76 6.88 18.21
N ILE A 48 2.58 7.37 19.14
CA ILE A 48 3.00 8.76 19.23
C ILE A 48 4.28 8.93 18.42
N TRP A 49 4.20 9.66 17.31
CA TRP A 49 5.35 9.92 16.46
C TRP A 49 5.86 11.35 16.65
N LYS A 50 7.06 11.49 17.24
CA LYS A 50 7.71 12.79 17.42
C LYS A 50 8.37 13.24 16.12
N ARG A 51 7.63 14.00 15.31
CA ARG A 51 8.10 14.49 14.00
C ARG A 51 9.01 15.71 14.07
N LEU A 52 8.96 16.52 15.13
CA LEU A 52 9.79 17.73 15.30
C LEU A 52 10.73 17.64 16.50
N THR A 53 11.98 18.08 16.32
CA THR A 53 12.97 18.20 17.40
C THR A 53 12.85 19.53 18.13
N TYR A 54 12.62 20.63 17.41
CA TYR A 54 12.51 21.97 17.97
C TYR A 54 11.67 22.86 17.04
N LYS A 55 10.56 23.40 17.55
CA LYS A 55 9.94 24.65 17.08
C LYS A 55 8.85 25.07 18.08
N GLN A 56 9.20 25.99 18.97
CA GLN A 56 8.24 26.90 19.57
C GLN A 56 7.79 27.88 18.46
N THR A 57 6.77 27.52 17.70
CA THR A 57 6.07 28.48 16.82
C THR A 57 4.79 28.99 17.46
N GLN A 58 4.46 28.54 18.67
CA GLN A 58 3.35 29.08 19.44
C GLN A 58 3.86 30.14 20.42
N VAL A 59 3.34 31.37 20.27
CA VAL A 59 3.60 32.50 21.19
C VAL A 59 2.95 32.24 22.56
N LYS A 60 1.87 31.44 22.60
CA LYS A 60 1.16 31.00 23.81
C LYS A 60 0.88 29.51 23.72
N GLY A 61 1.17 28.76 24.77
CA GLY A 61 0.91 27.31 24.85
C GLY A 61 2.17 26.44 24.76
N PHE A 62 1.97 25.14 24.77
CA PHE A 62 3.05 24.15 24.59
C PHE A 62 3.24 23.84 23.11
N GLY A 63 4.49 23.70 22.67
CA GLY A 63 4.79 23.35 21.28
C GLY A 63 4.27 21.96 20.91
N VAL A 64 3.52 21.87 19.82
CA VAL A 64 3.06 20.60 19.25
C VAL A 64 4.16 20.03 18.36
N ILE A 65 4.76 18.92 18.78
CA ILE A 65 5.92 18.31 18.13
C ILE A 65 5.70 16.85 17.69
N HIS A 66 4.55 16.28 18.04
CA HIS A 66 4.17 14.93 17.70
C HIS A 66 2.81 14.92 17.01
N ASP A 67 2.58 13.83 16.30
CA ASP A 67 1.29 13.45 15.75
C ASP A 67 0.98 12.00 16.18
N ASP A 68 -0.27 11.59 15.99
CA ASP A 68 -0.78 10.29 16.38
C ASP A 68 -0.97 9.39 15.16
N ILE A 69 -0.63 8.11 15.30
CA ILE A 69 -0.86 7.08 14.29
C ILE A 69 -1.68 5.97 14.94
N PHE A 70 -2.91 5.81 14.48
CA PHE A 70 -3.79 4.74 14.96
C PHE A 70 -3.56 3.47 14.16
N TYR A 71 -3.32 2.36 14.86
CA TYR A 71 -3.17 1.04 14.29
C TYR A 71 -4.38 0.16 14.60
N TYR A 72 -5.07 -0.28 13.55
CA TYR A 72 -6.16 -1.27 13.60
C TYR A 72 -5.86 -2.45 12.69
N THR A 73 -6.51 -3.56 12.99
CA THR A 73 -6.53 -4.74 12.12
C THR A 73 -7.94 -5.02 11.63
N LYS A 74 -8.10 -5.86 10.61
CA LYS A 74 -9.44 -6.26 10.18
C LYS A 74 -10.12 -7.21 11.19
N SER A 75 -9.32 -8.14 11.74
CA SER A 75 -9.73 -9.18 12.68
C SER A 75 -8.67 -9.41 13.77
N ASP A 76 -8.90 -10.35 14.70
CA ASP A 76 -7.92 -10.82 15.68
C ASP A 76 -6.82 -11.72 15.11
N ASN A 77 -7.01 -12.23 13.89
CA ASN A 77 -5.96 -12.94 13.16
C ASN A 77 -5.27 -11.96 12.21
N TYR A 78 -4.11 -11.43 12.58
CA TYR A 78 -3.41 -10.42 11.79
C TYR A 78 -1.91 -10.70 11.66
N LEU A 79 -1.29 -10.15 10.61
CA LEU A 79 0.15 -10.23 10.42
C LEU A 79 0.87 -9.27 11.37
N TRP A 80 1.86 -9.79 12.09
CA TRP A 80 2.75 -8.98 12.92
C TRP A 80 4.16 -9.55 12.92
N GLU A 81 5.13 -8.73 12.54
CA GLU A 81 6.54 -9.03 12.64
C GLU A 81 7.15 -8.31 13.84
N ASN A 82 7.93 -9.03 14.65
CA ASN A 82 8.44 -8.48 15.91
C ASN A 82 9.76 -7.72 15.67
N ILE A 83 9.64 -6.58 14.99
CA ILE A 83 10.78 -5.71 14.68
C ILE A 83 11.46 -5.27 15.97
N ARG A 84 12.79 -5.38 15.98
CA ARG A 84 13.63 -4.91 17.06
C ARG A 84 14.34 -3.62 16.67
N ILE A 85 14.44 -2.70 17.61
CA ILE A 85 15.22 -1.48 17.46
C ILE A 85 16.49 -1.60 18.30
N ASN A 86 17.60 -1.13 17.74
CA ASN A 86 18.86 -1.02 18.47
C ASN A 86 18.74 -0.07 19.66
N TYR A 87 19.53 -0.32 20.70
CA TYR A 87 19.62 0.62 21.81
C TYR A 87 20.27 1.92 21.34
N ASP A 88 19.70 3.04 21.76
CA ASP A 88 20.37 4.34 21.58
C ASP A 88 21.56 4.46 22.54
N TYR A 89 22.42 5.45 22.28
CA TYR A 89 23.61 5.69 23.08
C TYR A 89 23.31 5.95 24.56
N ASN A 90 22.24 6.69 24.89
CA ASN A 90 21.86 6.98 26.27
C ASN A 90 21.35 5.72 27.00
N GLN A 91 20.62 4.86 26.31
CA GLN A 91 20.17 3.57 26.81
C GLN A 91 21.34 2.63 27.03
N ILE A 92 22.30 2.57 26.10
CA ILE A 92 23.54 1.81 26.26
C ILE A 92 24.30 2.29 27.50
N LYS A 93 24.43 3.61 27.69
CA LYS A 93 25.06 4.19 28.89
C LYS A 93 24.35 3.81 30.17
N LYS A 94 23.03 3.91 30.17
CA LYS A 94 22.19 3.71 31.35
C LYS A 94 22.12 2.24 31.76
N TYR A 95 21.84 1.35 30.81
CA TYR A 95 21.52 -0.05 31.10
C TYR A 95 22.74 -0.96 31.03
N PHE A 96 23.61 -0.80 30.01
CA PHE A 96 24.76 -1.67 29.78
C PHE A 96 26.03 -1.14 30.45
N CYS A 97 25.93 -0.78 31.74
CA CYS A 97 27.00 -0.16 32.52
C CYS A 97 27.92 -1.17 33.25
N TRP A 98 27.69 -2.47 33.06
CA TRP A 98 28.55 -3.52 33.59
C TRP A 98 29.35 -4.18 32.47
N LEU A 99 30.53 -4.69 32.83
CA LEU A 99 31.41 -5.41 31.93
C LEU A 99 31.90 -6.69 32.60
N GLU A 100 31.84 -7.80 31.87
CA GLU A 100 32.43 -9.08 32.26
C GLU A 100 33.78 -9.25 31.57
N THR A 101 34.85 -9.39 32.34
CA THR A 101 36.20 -9.61 31.81
C THR A 101 36.38 -11.05 31.32
N PRO A 102 37.40 -11.34 30.49
CA PRO A 102 37.70 -12.71 30.04
C PRO A 102 37.91 -13.71 31.19
N GLU A 103 38.34 -13.25 32.36
CA GLU A 103 38.51 -14.05 33.57
C GLU A 103 37.20 -14.30 34.35
N GLY A 104 36.06 -13.82 33.82
CA GLY A 104 34.73 -13.97 34.44
C GLY A 104 34.42 -12.96 35.55
N LYS A 105 35.22 -11.91 35.69
CA LYS A 105 34.99 -10.86 36.71
C LYS A 105 34.01 -9.82 36.19
N ASN A 106 32.97 -9.54 36.97
CA ASN A 106 32.03 -8.46 36.68
C ASN A 106 32.50 -7.15 37.31
N ILE A 107 32.64 -6.11 36.50
CA ILE A 107 33.01 -4.76 36.94
C ILE A 107 31.97 -3.74 36.49
N LYS A 108 31.73 -2.72 37.33
CA LYS A 108 30.90 -1.58 36.96
C LYS A 108 31.80 -0.54 36.28
N LEU A 109 31.40 -0.10 35.09
CA LEU A 109 32.16 0.90 34.33
C LEU A 109 32.07 2.27 35.02
N SER A 110 33.17 3.03 34.95
CA SER A 110 33.22 4.42 35.43
C SER A 110 32.42 5.34 34.51
N LYS A 111 32.07 6.54 35.00
CA LYS A 111 31.39 7.54 34.16
C LYS A 111 32.23 7.93 32.94
N ASN A 112 33.54 8.13 33.11
CA ASN A 112 34.44 8.48 32.01
C ASN A 112 34.50 7.38 30.94
N GLN A 113 34.52 6.11 31.37
CA GLN A 113 34.48 4.95 30.47
C GLN A 113 33.15 4.88 29.71
N ILE A 114 32.03 5.06 30.41
CA ILE A 114 30.68 5.04 29.81
C ILE A 114 30.50 6.20 28.83
N ASP A 115 31.06 7.37 29.13
CA ASP A 115 31.03 8.57 28.29
C ASP A 115 31.99 8.51 27.10
N GLY A 116 32.87 7.50 27.04
CA GLY A 116 33.86 7.34 25.97
C GLY A 116 35.08 8.24 26.11
N ASN A 117 35.26 8.90 27.26
CA ASN A 117 36.42 9.71 27.57
C ASN A 117 37.65 8.86 27.96
N GLU A 118 37.41 7.61 28.35
CA GLU A 118 38.43 6.62 28.67
C GLU A 118 38.16 5.31 27.92
N PRO A 119 39.20 4.56 27.52
CA PRO A 119 39.02 3.27 26.88
C PRO A 119 38.34 2.28 27.81
N LEU A 120 37.48 1.43 27.23
CA LEU A 120 36.85 0.34 27.95
C LEU A 120 37.86 -0.80 28.19
N PRO A 121 37.84 -1.44 29.37
CA PRO A 121 38.56 -2.69 29.58
C PRO A 121 38.10 -3.76 28.61
N VAL A 122 38.96 -4.74 28.33
CA VAL A 122 38.60 -5.90 27.49
C VAL A 122 37.51 -6.71 28.19
N GLY A 123 36.41 -6.96 27.51
CA GLY A 123 35.31 -7.78 28.02
C GLY A 123 33.99 -7.50 27.33
N ARG A 124 32.92 -8.10 27.87
CA ARG A 124 31.57 -8.04 27.29
C ARG A 124 30.68 -7.16 28.15
N ARG A 125 30.03 -6.17 27.54
CA ARG A 125 29.08 -5.29 28.26
C ARG A 125 27.76 -6.00 28.49
N PHE A 126 27.18 -5.83 29.66
CA PHE A 126 25.87 -6.38 29.97
C PHE A 126 25.01 -5.42 30.81
N ALA A 127 23.70 -5.57 30.68
CA ALA A 127 22.70 -4.97 31.54
C ALA A 127 22.20 -5.98 32.57
N LEU A 128 21.62 -5.46 33.66
CA LEU A 128 21.03 -6.29 34.71
C LEU A 128 19.51 -6.19 34.69
N ASN A 129 18.86 -7.30 34.39
CA ASN A 129 17.41 -7.41 34.35
C ASN A 129 16.85 -8.03 35.64
N PRO A 130 15.76 -7.48 36.20
CA PRO A 130 15.13 -8.04 37.39
C PRO A 130 14.71 -9.51 37.19
N LEU A 131 14.97 -10.34 38.19
CA LEU A 131 14.55 -11.73 38.26
C LEU A 131 13.24 -11.94 39.05
N ILE A 132 12.65 -10.87 39.57
CA ILE A 132 11.39 -10.92 40.31
C ILE A 132 10.23 -11.24 39.35
N ASN A 133 9.32 -12.10 39.79
CA ASN A 133 8.04 -12.29 39.09
C ASN A 133 7.10 -11.13 39.41
N LEU A 134 6.49 -10.53 38.39
CA LEU A 134 5.49 -9.47 38.57
C LEU A 134 4.23 -9.99 39.26
N ASN A 135 3.90 -11.28 39.09
CA ASN A 135 2.81 -11.92 39.82
C ASN A 135 3.38 -12.65 41.06
N PRO A 136 3.12 -12.15 42.28
CA PRO A 136 3.63 -12.76 43.51
C PRO A 136 2.97 -14.11 43.84
N ASP A 137 1.76 -14.37 43.31
CA ASP A 137 0.91 -15.53 43.62
C ASP A 137 1.30 -16.76 42.79
N ARG A 138 2.57 -17.15 42.87
CA ARG A 138 3.13 -18.34 42.23
C ARG A 138 3.95 -19.14 43.24
N PRO A 139 3.30 -19.95 44.10
CA PRO A 139 3.97 -20.68 45.18
C PRO A 139 5.11 -21.58 44.69
N ASN A 140 4.94 -22.18 43.51
CA ASN A 140 5.95 -23.01 42.85
C ASN A 140 7.22 -22.26 42.40
N LEU A 141 7.18 -20.93 42.38
CA LEU A 141 8.32 -20.07 42.04
C LEU A 141 8.86 -19.31 43.26
N ARG A 142 8.35 -19.61 44.46
CA ARG A 142 8.79 -19.00 45.71
C ARG A 142 9.84 -19.86 46.38
N TYR A 143 11.09 -19.38 46.41
CA TYR A 143 12.19 -20.08 47.03
C TYR A 143 13.29 -19.11 47.47
N GLU A 144 14.20 -19.58 48.31
CA GLU A 144 15.37 -18.83 48.75
C GLU A 144 16.43 -18.80 47.64
N LEU A 145 16.96 -17.61 47.34
CA LEU A 145 18.05 -17.38 46.42
C LEU A 145 18.95 -16.25 46.94
N PHE A 146 20.24 -16.53 47.13
CA PHE A 146 21.24 -15.58 47.67
C PHE A 146 20.77 -14.87 48.96
N GLY A 147 20.11 -15.59 49.87
CA GLY A 147 19.58 -15.05 51.14
C GLY A 147 18.23 -14.33 51.03
N PHE A 148 17.61 -14.28 49.84
CA PHE A 148 16.31 -13.66 49.62
C PHE A 148 15.23 -14.71 49.31
N ILE A 149 14.15 -14.71 50.08
CA ILE A 149 12.96 -15.53 49.82
C ILE A 149 11.93 -14.68 49.07
N ARG A 150 11.78 -14.92 47.77
CA ARG A 150 10.84 -14.19 46.89
C ARG A 150 10.21 -15.10 45.86
N THR A 151 9.19 -14.60 45.18
CA THR A 151 8.62 -15.22 43.99
C THR A 151 9.45 -14.80 42.77
N TRP A 152 10.19 -15.74 42.20
CA TRP A 152 11.14 -15.50 41.10
C TRP A 152 10.51 -15.77 39.73
N LYS A 153 11.12 -15.25 38.67
CA LYS A 153 10.64 -15.38 37.29
C LYS A 153 10.79 -16.79 36.73
N TYR A 154 11.73 -17.58 37.25
CA TYR A 154 12.04 -18.93 36.79
C TYR A 154 11.88 -19.94 37.92
N SER A 155 11.69 -21.22 37.58
CA SER A 155 11.73 -22.31 38.56
C SER A 155 13.12 -22.42 39.17
N LYS A 156 13.20 -23.05 40.35
CA LYS A 156 14.47 -23.27 41.05
C LYS A 156 15.50 -23.98 40.16
N ASP A 157 15.11 -25.06 39.49
CA ASP A 157 16.03 -25.83 38.63
C ASP A 157 16.62 -24.99 37.48
N LYS A 158 15.77 -24.18 36.83
CA LYS A 158 16.20 -23.29 35.74
C LYS A 158 17.06 -22.13 36.25
N MET A 159 16.79 -21.64 37.45
CA MET A 159 17.63 -20.64 38.10
C MET A 159 19.01 -21.20 38.43
N ASP A 160 19.08 -22.41 38.97
CA ASP A 160 20.33 -23.11 39.27
C ASP A 160 21.15 -23.34 38.00
N GLU A 161 20.49 -23.67 36.88
CA GLU A 161 21.12 -23.73 35.56
C GLU A 161 21.73 -22.37 35.14
N TYR A 162 20.99 -21.28 35.27
CA TYR A 162 21.49 -19.94 34.95
C TYR A 162 22.62 -19.47 35.86
N ILE A 163 22.61 -19.87 37.14
CA ILE A 163 23.72 -19.61 38.06
C ILE A 163 24.96 -20.39 37.61
N LYS A 164 24.82 -21.67 37.27
CA LYS A 164 25.92 -22.50 36.73
C LYS A 164 26.49 -21.92 35.44
N GLN A 165 25.65 -21.35 34.58
CA GLN A 165 26.05 -20.66 33.35
C GLN A 165 26.63 -19.25 33.59
N GLY A 166 26.70 -18.76 34.83
CA GLY A 166 27.19 -17.42 35.14
C GLY A 166 26.27 -16.28 34.68
N LYS A 167 25.02 -16.58 34.31
CA LYS A 167 24.03 -15.59 33.84
C LYS A 167 23.39 -14.80 34.97
N VAL A 168 23.45 -15.27 36.20
CA VAL A 168 22.92 -14.56 37.37
C VAL A 168 24.06 -13.81 38.06
N PHE A 169 23.84 -12.53 38.35
CA PHE A 169 24.80 -11.69 39.04
C PHE A 169 24.12 -10.92 40.17
N GLN A 170 24.79 -10.90 41.32
CA GLN A 170 24.41 -10.12 42.49
C GLN A 170 25.49 -9.05 42.73
N PRO A 171 25.21 -7.74 42.48
CA PRO A 171 26.20 -6.68 42.60
C PRO A 171 26.82 -6.52 44.01
N SER A 172 26.02 -6.75 45.05
CA SER A 172 26.43 -6.74 46.46
C SER A 172 25.53 -7.67 47.26
N LYS A 173 25.94 -8.11 48.45
CA LYS A 173 25.15 -9.01 49.32
C LYS A 173 23.75 -8.48 49.64
N ASP A 174 23.59 -7.16 49.70
CA ASP A 174 22.31 -6.50 49.99
C ASP A 174 21.46 -6.24 48.74
N SER A 175 22.06 -6.39 47.55
CA SER A 175 21.36 -6.24 46.27
C SER A 175 20.65 -7.52 45.88
N LEU A 176 19.50 -7.41 45.22
CA LEU A 176 18.84 -8.58 44.67
C LEU A 176 19.66 -9.17 43.50
N PRO A 177 19.69 -10.50 43.34
CA PRO A 177 20.25 -11.13 42.16
C PRO A 177 19.44 -10.74 40.92
N GLN A 178 20.16 -10.50 39.83
CA GLN A 178 19.62 -10.11 38.53
C GLN A 178 20.23 -10.98 37.43
N ILE A 179 19.55 -11.06 36.29
CA ILE A 179 20.08 -11.79 35.13
C ILE A 179 20.84 -10.84 34.20
N LYS A 180 22.02 -11.26 33.75
CA LYS A 180 22.84 -10.56 32.78
C LYS A 180 22.17 -10.64 31.40
N GLN A 181 22.11 -9.51 30.72
CA GLN A 181 21.77 -9.42 29.30
C GLN A 181 22.96 -8.78 28.58
N TYR A 182 23.68 -9.55 27.78
CA TYR A 182 24.84 -9.06 27.05
C TYR A 182 24.43 -8.17 25.87
N LEU A 183 25.18 -7.08 25.64
CA LEU A 183 24.90 -6.11 24.58
C LEU A 183 25.11 -6.71 23.20
N ASP A 184 26.17 -7.50 23.04
CA ASP A 184 26.57 -8.16 21.80
C ASP A 184 25.68 -9.36 21.42
N GLU A 185 24.95 -9.93 22.37
CA GLU A 185 23.94 -10.97 22.12
C GLU A 185 22.52 -10.39 21.96
N SER A 186 22.34 -9.10 22.21
CA SER A 186 21.00 -8.53 22.24
C SER A 186 20.48 -8.24 20.83
N GLU A 187 19.33 -8.81 20.51
CA GLU A 187 18.57 -8.50 19.28
C GLU A 187 17.99 -7.08 19.28
N GLY A 188 18.05 -6.38 20.42
CA GLY A 188 17.53 -5.04 20.60
C GLY A 188 16.20 -5.01 21.36
N MET A 189 15.61 -3.82 21.44
CA MET A 189 14.35 -3.59 22.12
C MET A 189 13.18 -3.94 21.20
N LYS A 190 12.11 -4.47 21.79
CA LYS A 190 10.83 -4.54 21.08
C LYS A 190 10.37 -3.12 20.74
N LEU A 191 9.84 -2.96 19.54
CA LEU A 191 9.19 -1.72 19.14
C LEU A 191 8.04 -1.39 20.11
N ASN A 192 7.98 -0.14 20.56
CA ASN A 192 6.90 0.38 21.39
C ASN A 192 6.09 1.43 20.61
N ASP A 193 5.14 2.05 21.28
CA ASP A 193 4.24 3.10 20.81
C ASP A 193 4.85 4.51 20.78
N LEU A 194 6.05 4.73 21.31
CA LEU A 194 6.70 6.05 21.39
C LEU A 194 7.85 6.16 20.39
N TRP A 195 7.55 6.65 19.18
CA TRP A 195 8.53 6.76 18.10
C TRP A 195 9.22 8.12 18.14
N LEU A 196 10.35 8.14 18.84
CA LEU A 196 11.15 9.35 19.07
C LEU A 196 12.38 9.45 18.15
N ASP A 197 12.66 8.38 17.41
CA ASP A 197 13.89 8.19 16.63
C ASP A 197 13.73 8.49 15.14
N ILE A 198 12.50 8.69 14.67
CA ILE A 198 12.19 9.04 13.28
C ILE A 198 11.79 10.51 13.24
N SER A 199 12.59 11.37 12.61
CA SER A 199 12.26 12.78 12.41
C SER A 199 11.47 13.00 11.12
N GLY A 200 10.72 14.10 11.02
CA GLY A 200 10.11 14.54 9.77
C GLY A 200 11.14 14.85 8.68
N VAL A 201 10.69 14.86 7.42
CA VAL A 201 11.56 15.13 6.27
C VAL A 201 11.98 16.60 6.26
N MET A 202 13.28 16.84 6.17
CA MET A 202 13.85 18.18 6.04
C MET A 202 14.09 18.50 4.56
N GLY A 203 13.88 19.75 4.14
CA GLY A 203 13.98 20.15 2.72
C GLY A 203 15.35 19.92 2.08
N GLY A 204 16.43 19.85 2.86
CA GLY A 204 17.77 19.52 2.36
C GLY A 204 18.12 18.02 2.38
N SER A 205 17.19 17.15 2.76
CA SER A 205 17.45 15.71 2.82
C SER A 205 17.40 15.07 1.43
N ASN A 206 18.18 14.00 1.23
CA ASN A 206 18.24 13.30 -0.05
C ASN A 206 16.91 12.67 -0.48
N GLU A 207 16.01 12.39 0.46
CA GLU A 207 14.70 11.78 0.16
C GLU A 207 13.61 12.81 -0.17
N TYR A 208 13.87 14.10 0.05
CA TYR A 208 12.86 15.16 -0.13
C TYR A 208 12.47 15.32 -1.61
N GLN A 209 11.17 15.34 -1.88
CA GLN A 209 10.61 15.44 -3.23
C GLN A 209 10.00 16.82 -3.52
N GLY A 210 10.27 17.84 -2.70
CA GLY A 210 9.64 19.16 -2.89
C GLY A 210 8.20 19.25 -2.36
N PHE A 211 7.75 18.28 -1.56
CA PHE A 211 6.37 18.19 -1.07
C PHE A 211 6.31 18.46 0.44
N GLU A 212 5.57 19.49 0.85
CA GLU A 212 5.64 20.04 2.22
C GLU A 212 5.26 19.04 3.32
N THR A 213 4.25 18.21 3.09
CA THR A 213 3.72 17.27 4.08
C THR A 213 4.23 15.83 3.90
N GLN A 214 5.35 15.68 3.17
CA GLN A 214 6.00 14.40 2.89
C GLN A 214 6.33 13.64 4.18
N LYS A 215 6.01 12.35 4.20
CA LYS A 215 6.41 11.44 5.27
C LYS A 215 7.82 10.88 5.01
N PRO A 216 8.61 10.62 6.08
CA PRO A 216 9.94 10.04 5.92
C PRO A 216 9.81 8.55 5.57
N GLU A 217 10.68 8.07 4.69
CA GLU A 217 10.66 6.66 4.25
C GLU A 217 10.81 5.68 5.43
N ASN A 218 11.60 6.03 6.45
CA ASN A 218 11.80 5.19 7.64
C ASN A 218 10.52 4.97 8.45
N LEU A 219 9.60 5.94 8.46
CA LEU A 219 8.30 5.80 9.15
C LEU A 219 7.47 4.72 8.47
N LEU A 220 7.35 4.81 7.14
CA LEU A 220 6.58 3.86 6.35
C LEU A 220 7.25 2.49 6.31
N LYS A 221 8.59 2.43 6.31
CA LYS A 221 9.34 1.17 6.40
C LYS A 221 8.97 0.41 7.66
N ARG A 222 9.00 1.08 8.81
CA ARG A 222 8.64 0.49 10.10
C ARG A 222 7.20 -0.06 10.08
N ILE A 223 6.25 0.72 9.55
CA ILE A 223 4.84 0.30 9.44
C ILE A 223 4.68 -0.93 8.54
N ILE A 224 5.24 -0.86 7.32
CA ILE A 224 5.10 -1.90 6.29
C ILE A 224 5.78 -3.19 6.72
N GLU A 225 7.00 -3.13 7.26
CA GLU A 225 7.72 -4.32 7.71
C GLU A 225 7.02 -4.98 8.92
N SER A 226 6.38 -4.20 9.80
CA SER A 226 5.73 -4.75 11.00
C SER A 226 4.45 -5.50 10.68
N THR A 227 3.81 -5.25 9.53
CA THR A 227 2.45 -5.71 9.24
C THR A 227 2.28 -6.35 7.86
N SER A 228 3.37 -6.57 7.12
CA SER A 228 3.32 -7.18 5.80
C SER A 228 4.56 -8.00 5.47
N ASN A 229 4.35 -9.05 4.68
CA ASN A 229 5.43 -9.85 4.10
C ASN A 229 5.78 -9.36 2.68
N GLU A 230 6.90 -9.85 2.13
CA GLU A 230 7.24 -9.63 0.73
C GLU A 230 6.09 -10.09 -0.20
N SER A 231 5.96 -9.43 -1.35
CA SER A 231 4.87 -9.63 -2.32
C SER A 231 3.45 -9.32 -1.82
N ASN A 232 3.25 -8.94 -0.55
CA ASN A 232 1.96 -8.46 -0.07
C ASN A 232 1.61 -7.13 -0.74
N LEU A 233 0.31 -6.82 -0.78
CA LEU A 233 -0.21 -5.60 -1.37
C LEU A 233 -0.31 -4.50 -0.31
N ILE A 234 0.31 -3.35 -0.56
CA ILE A 234 0.19 -2.14 0.23
C ILE A 234 -0.68 -1.14 -0.53
N MET A 235 -1.67 -0.55 0.13
CA MET A 235 -2.54 0.44 -0.49
C MET A 235 -2.45 1.76 0.27
N ASP A 236 -2.25 2.84 -0.47
CA ASP A 236 -2.32 4.21 0.06
C ASP A 236 -3.27 5.03 -0.81
N PHE A 237 -4.41 5.40 -0.23
CA PHE A 237 -5.44 6.19 -0.92
C PHE A 237 -5.39 7.68 -0.59
N PHE A 238 -4.29 8.13 0.02
CA PHE A 238 -3.89 9.53 0.22
C PHE A 238 -2.39 9.66 -0.05
N LEU A 239 -1.99 9.33 -1.28
CA LEU A 239 -0.61 9.01 -1.63
C LEU A 239 0.39 10.18 -1.44
N GLY A 240 -0.07 11.41 -1.65
CA GLY A 240 0.71 12.64 -1.62
C GLY A 240 1.99 12.53 -2.45
N SER A 241 3.13 12.58 -1.76
CA SER A 241 4.44 12.52 -2.41
C SER A 241 4.89 11.12 -2.88
N GLY A 242 4.02 10.10 -2.81
CA GLY A 242 4.37 8.75 -3.25
C GLY A 242 5.31 8.01 -2.30
N THR A 243 5.34 8.37 -1.01
CA THR A 243 6.27 7.77 -0.05
C THR A 243 5.94 6.29 0.20
N THR A 244 4.67 5.96 0.36
CA THR A 244 4.23 4.59 0.63
C THR A 244 4.57 3.65 -0.53
N THR A 245 4.33 4.07 -1.77
CA THR A 245 4.63 3.26 -2.97
C THR A 245 6.14 3.12 -3.19
N ALA A 246 6.92 4.19 -2.96
CA ALA A 246 8.38 4.14 -3.01
C ALA A 246 8.95 3.13 -2.00
N VAL A 247 8.49 3.19 -0.75
CA VAL A 247 8.94 2.28 0.32
C VAL A 247 8.48 0.85 0.06
N ALA A 248 7.21 0.64 -0.33
CA ALA A 248 6.68 -0.68 -0.66
C ALA A 248 7.50 -1.33 -1.79
N GLN A 249 7.83 -0.58 -2.85
CA GLN A 249 8.68 -1.06 -3.94
C GLN A 249 10.08 -1.44 -3.45
N LYS A 250 10.75 -0.56 -2.68
CA LYS A 250 12.08 -0.82 -2.11
C LYS A 250 12.11 -2.03 -1.18
N LEU A 251 10.99 -2.34 -0.53
CA LEU A 251 10.83 -3.52 0.31
C LEU A 251 10.35 -4.76 -0.45
N GLY A 252 10.10 -4.70 -1.77
CA GLY A 252 9.64 -5.86 -2.54
C GLY A 252 8.17 -6.23 -2.29
N ARG A 253 7.31 -5.24 -2.00
CA ARG A 253 5.85 -5.40 -1.89
C ARG A 253 5.18 -4.89 -3.16
N LYS A 254 3.99 -5.41 -3.47
CA LYS A 254 3.10 -4.82 -4.48
C LYS A 254 2.42 -3.60 -3.88
N TRP A 255 2.04 -2.64 -4.71
CA TRP A 255 1.41 -1.42 -4.21
C TRP A 255 0.32 -0.89 -5.13
N ILE A 256 -0.66 -0.23 -4.52
CA ILE A 256 -1.66 0.63 -5.17
C ILE A 256 -1.58 1.99 -4.48
N GLY A 257 -1.40 3.04 -5.27
CA GLY A 257 -1.42 4.41 -4.79
C GLY A 257 -2.54 5.19 -5.49
N ILE A 258 -3.33 5.94 -4.74
CA ILE A 258 -4.35 6.85 -5.28
C ILE A 258 -3.98 8.27 -4.89
N GLU A 259 -3.89 9.14 -5.90
CA GLU A 259 -3.62 10.56 -5.75
C GLU A 259 -4.65 11.37 -6.53
N MET A 260 -4.97 12.56 -6.05
CA MET A 260 -5.91 13.48 -6.70
C MET A 260 -5.16 14.71 -7.23
N GLY A 261 -5.47 15.11 -8.46
CA GLY A 261 -4.87 16.29 -9.09
C GLY A 261 -3.42 16.11 -9.54
N ASP A 262 -2.75 17.23 -9.80
CA ASP A 262 -1.47 17.29 -10.53
C ASP A 262 -0.27 16.74 -9.75
N HIS A 263 -0.44 16.43 -8.47
CA HIS A 263 0.60 15.80 -7.65
C HIS A 263 1.06 14.46 -8.22
N PHE A 264 0.17 13.75 -8.92
CA PHE A 264 0.56 12.53 -9.61
C PHE A 264 1.65 12.80 -10.66
N TRP A 265 1.44 13.78 -11.54
CA TRP A 265 2.35 14.11 -12.63
C TRP A 265 3.63 14.81 -12.16
N THR A 266 3.48 15.73 -11.22
CA THR A 266 4.56 16.59 -10.76
C THR A 266 5.48 15.92 -9.73
N VAL A 267 4.95 14.99 -8.91
CA VAL A 267 5.68 14.38 -7.79
C VAL A 267 5.76 12.86 -7.91
N VAL A 268 4.62 12.17 -7.95
CA VAL A 268 4.57 10.69 -7.86
C VAL A 268 5.25 10.04 -9.06
N MET A 269 4.90 10.46 -10.28
CA MET A 269 5.41 9.88 -11.52
C MET A 269 6.94 10.03 -11.65
N PRO A 270 7.54 11.23 -11.48
CA PRO A 270 8.99 11.38 -11.46
C PRO A 270 9.67 10.57 -10.34
N ARG A 271 9.08 10.52 -9.14
CA ARG A 271 9.62 9.75 -8.01
C ARG A 271 9.65 8.26 -8.34
N MET A 272 8.54 7.70 -8.82
CA MET A 272 8.45 6.27 -9.11
C MET A 272 9.37 5.86 -10.27
N LYS A 273 9.57 6.71 -11.28
CA LYS A 273 10.60 6.48 -12.30
C LYS A 273 11.99 6.35 -11.69
N LYS A 274 12.37 7.22 -10.74
CA LYS A 274 13.66 7.12 -10.02
C LYS A 274 13.75 5.86 -9.18
N VAL A 275 12.69 5.49 -8.46
CA VAL A 275 12.66 4.27 -7.63
C VAL A 275 12.79 3.02 -8.51
N LEU A 276 12.10 2.95 -9.64
CA LEU A 276 12.24 1.83 -10.57
C LEU A 276 13.64 1.80 -11.21
N PHE A 277 14.29 2.95 -11.39
CA PHE A 277 15.66 3.06 -11.86
C PHE A 277 16.70 3.12 -10.73
N TYR A 278 16.44 2.44 -9.62
CA TYR A 278 17.32 2.36 -8.45
C TYR A 278 17.67 3.72 -7.80
N ASP A 279 16.70 4.26 -7.07
CA ASP A 279 16.89 5.40 -6.17
C ASP A 279 17.75 5.06 -4.94
N LYS A 280 18.88 5.74 -4.75
CA LYS A 280 19.81 5.58 -3.61
C LYS A 280 19.44 6.41 -2.37
N SER A 281 18.29 7.09 -2.38
CA SER A 281 17.80 7.91 -1.27
C SER A 281 17.03 7.13 -0.19
N GLY A 282 16.81 7.76 0.96
CA GLY A 282 16.01 7.22 2.07
C GLY A 282 16.46 5.83 2.54
N ILE A 283 15.51 4.90 2.60
CA ILE A 283 15.72 3.56 3.17
C ILE A 283 16.67 2.68 2.33
N SER A 284 16.93 3.04 1.07
CA SER A 284 17.87 2.32 0.19
C SER A 284 19.30 2.26 0.76
N LYS A 285 19.63 3.14 1.71
CA LYS A 285 20.93 3.17 2.38
C LYS A 285 21.04 2.14 3.51
N GLU A 286 19.92 1.65 4.03
CA GLU A 286 19.87 0.70 5.14
C GLU A 286 20.41 -0.67 4.70
N LYS A 287 21.13 -1.35 5.60
CA LYS A 287 21.86 -2.59 5.27
C LYS A 287 20.91 -3.72 4.86
N ASP A 288 19.82 -3.87 5.61
CA ASP A 288 18.75 -4.85 5.41
C ASP A 288 17.94 -4.60 4.13
N VAL A 289 17.87 -3.36 3.65
CA VAL A 289 17.18 -3.01 2.39
C VAL A 289 18.04 -3.30 1.18
N LYS A 290 19.35 -3.07 1.24
CA LYS A 290 20.28 -3.27 0.10
C LYS A 290 20.28 -4.69 -0.47
N GLU A 291 20.00 -5.69 0.35
CA GLU A 291 19.92 -7.08 -0.09
C GLU A 291 18.71 -7.31 -1.02
N ARG A 292 17.62 -6.57 -0.79
CA ARG A 292 16.35 -6.65 -1.53
C ARG A 292 16.31 -5.68 -2.71
N TYR A 293 16.85 -4.47 -2.53
CA TYR A 293 16.77 -3.38 -3.50
C TYR A 293 18.16 -2.81 -3.80
N ASN A 294 18.67 -3.14 -4.99
CA ASN A 294 20.00 -2.79 -5.49
C ASN A 294 19.99 -2.69 -7.02
N GLU A 295 21.11 -2.34 -7.63
CA GLU A 295 21.25 -2.13 -9.09
C GLU A 295 20.73 -3.29 -9.96
N ASN A 296 20.75 -4.53 -9.45
CA ASN A 296 20.32 -5.72 -10.18
C ASN A 296 18.88 -6.17 -9.86
N LYS A 297 18.35 -5.76 -8.70
CA LYS A 297 17.01 -6.15 -8.21
C LYS A 297 16.00 -5.02 -8.22
N ALA A 298 16.46 -3.78 -8.33
CA ALA A 298 15.63 -2.64 -8.65
C ALA A 298 15.06 -2.80 -10.07
N GLY A 299 13.95 -2.12 -10.33
CA GLY A 299 13.22 -2.28 -11.58
C GLY A 299 11.75 -2.63 -11.33
N GLY A 300 11.08 -2.93 -12.44
CA GLY A 300 9.65 -3.18 -12.50
C GLY A 300 8.95 -2.20 -13.43
N PHE A 301 7.64 -2.37 -13.53
CA PHE A 301 6.74 -1.47 -14.21
C PHE A 301 5.56 -1.20 -13.30
N PHE A 302 4.93 -0.05 -13.49
CA PHE A 302 3.61 0.21 -12.92
C PHE A 302 2.70 0.69 -14.03
N LYS A 303 1.42 0.36 -13.89
CA LYS A 303 0.35 0.95 -14.68
C LYS A 303 -0.27 2.07 -13.84
N TYR A 304 -0.71 3.13 -14.50
CA TYR A 304 -1.55 4.14 -13.89
C TYR A 304 -2.85 4.23 -14.67
N GLN A 305 -3.91 4.65 -13.98
CA GLN A 305 -5.24 4.82 -14.53
C GLN A 305 -5.71 6.19 -14.11
N ILE A 306 -6.42 6.86 -15.01
CA ILE A 306 -7.07 8.14 -14.74
C ILE A 306 -8.56 7.83 -14.72
N LEU A 307 -9.22 8.27 -13.65
CA LEU A 307 -10.67 8.17 -13.53
C LEU A 307 -11.23 9.54 -13.90
N GLU A 308 -11.89 9.61 -15.06
CA GLU A 308 -12.61 10.80 -15.49
C GLU A 308 -13.82 11.03 -14.57
N GLN A 309 -13.97 12.25 -14.06
CA GLN A 309 -15.12 12.63 -13.25
C GLN A 309 -16.29 13.04 -14.14
N TYR A 310 -17.49 13.04 -13.56
CA TYR A 310 -18.68 13.50 -14.27
C TYR A 310 -18.53 14.96 -14.75
N GLU A 311 -17.88 15.81 -13.97
CA GLU A 311 -17.59 17.20 -14.34
C GLU A 311 -16.65 17.26 -15.54
N ASP A 312 -15.58 16.46 -15.55
CA ASP A 312 -14.69 16.34 -16.71
C ASP A 312 -15.44 15.88 -17.96
N THR A 313 -16.34 14.89 -17.83
CA THR A 313 -17.15 14.43 -18.97
C THR A 313 -18.08 15.52 -19.50
N LEU A 314 -18.62 16.37 -18.63
CA LEU A 314 -19.48 17.50 -19.01
C LEU A 314 -18.68 18.58 -19.72
N ASP A 315 -17.49 18.92 -19.23
CA ASP A 315 -16.60 19.91 -19.85
C ASP A 315 -16.12 19.44 -21.24
N ASN A 316 -15.98 18.12 -21.42
CA ASN A 316 -15.64 17.51 -22.70
C ASN A 316 -16.83 17.43 -23.68
N LEU A 317 -18.05 17.85 -23.30
CA LEU A 317 -19.21 17.84 -24.21
C LEU A 317 -19.12 18.97 -25.24
N GLU A 318 -18.68 18.64 -26.44
CA GLU A 318 -18.98 19.45 -27.63
C GLU A 318 -20.49 19.50 -27.91
N ILE A 319 -21.13 20.63 -27.63
CA ILE A 319 -22.51 20.90 -28.07
C ILE A 319 -22.45 21.27 -29.54
N ASN A 320 -23.05 20.44 -30.41
CA ASN A 320 -23.21 20.79 -31.81
C ASN A 320 -24.14 22.01 -31.90
N THR A 321 -23.60 23.17 -32.26
CA THR A 321 -24.37 24.37 -32.51
C THR A 321 -25.19 24.23 -33.79
N LEU A 322 -26.35 23.59 -33.70
CA LEU A 322 -27.43 23.77 -34.65
C LEU A 322 -28.56 24.53 -33.91
N ASP A 323 -28.75 25.78 -34.36
CA ASP A 323 -29.87 26.68 -34.07
C ASP A 323 -29.90 27.39 -32.70
N ASN A 324 -28.89 28.23 -32.49
CA ASN A 324 -28.68 29.06 -31.31
C ASN A 324 -29.56 30.34 -31.18
N GLU A 325 -30.63 30.50 -31.97
CA GLU A 325 -31.50 31.69 -31.85
C GLU A 325 -32.87 31.44 -31.19
N GLN A 326 -33.28 30.17 -30.98
CA GLN A 326 -34.56 29.85 -30.33
C GLN A 326 -34.44 29.32 -28.90
N MET A 327 -33.21 29.02 -28.43
CA MET A 327 -33.02 28.35 -27.15
C MET A 327 -33.14 29.27 -25.93
N GLU A 328 -32.80 30.56 -25.99
CA GLU A 328 -32.80 31.40 -24.77
C GLU A 328 -34.21 31.73 -24.20
N LEU A 329 -35.31 31.44 -24.90
CA LEU A 329 -36.64 31.94 -24.55
C LEU A 329 -37.61 30.93 -23.90
N GLU A 330 -37.30 29.63 -23.80
CA GLU A 330 -38.29 28.62 -23.35
C GLU A 330 -37.83 27.59 -22.29
N PHE A 331 -36.67 27.74 -21.64
CA PHE A 331 -36.20 26.70 -20.70
C PHE A 331 -36.76 26.83 -19.27
N GLY A 332 -37.98 26.31 -19.08
CA GLY A 332 -38.59 26.06 -17.77
C GLY A 332 -38.55 24.60 -17.29
N ASP A 333 -38.29 23.63 -18.17
CA ASP A 333 -38.48 22.21 -17.85
C ASP A 333 -37.21 21.36 -17.90
N LYS A 334 -36.84 20.83 -16.73
CA LYS A 334 -35.71 19.93 -16.45
C LYS A 334 -35.70 18.65 -17.32
N TYR A 335 -36.85 18.30 -17.91
CA TYR A 335 -37.03 17.11 -18.74
C TYR A 335 -36.51 17.31 -20.17
N LEU A 336 -36.64 18.52 -20.73
CA LEU A 336 -36.16 18.86 -22.07
C LEU A 336 -34.64 18.98 -22.13
N LEU A 337 -34.01 19.51 -21.08
CA LEU A 337 -32.55 19.55 -20.97
C LEU A 337 -31.92 18.15 -21.01
N ARG A 338 -32.55 17.18 -20.32
CA ARG A 338 -32.13 15.78 -20.32
C ARG A 338 -32.31 15.13 -21.69
N TYR A 339 -33.42 15.43 -22.37
CA TYR A 339 -33.69 14.96 -23.73
C TYR A 339 -32.70 15.53 -24.76
N PHE A 340 -32.38 16.83 -24.65
CA PHE A 340 -31.40 17.49 -25.52
C PHE A 340 -29.98 16.97 -25.27
N LEU A 341 -29.56 16.83 -24.01
CA LEU A 341 -28.32 16.13 -23.68
C LEU A 341 -28.32 14.72 -24.27
N GLU A 342 -29.34 13.89 -24.05
CA GLU A 342 -29.38 12.52 -24.57
C GLU A 342 -29.44 12.41 -26.11
N TYR A 343 -30.03 13.38 -26.82
CA TYR A 343 -30.17 13.35 -28.27
C TYR A 343 -28.98 13.97 -29.00
N GLU A 344 -28.45 15.09 -28.51
CA GLU A 344 -27.33 15.80 -29.15
C GLU A 344 -25.96 15.20 -28.79
N THR A 345 -25.80 14.66 -27.57
CA THR A 345 -24.52 14.08 -27.14
C THR A 345 -24.32 12.63 -27.58
N LYS A 346 -25.35 11.97 -28.14
CA LYS A 346 -25.30 10.58 -28.63
C LYS A 346 -24.23 10.35 -29.70
N ALA A 347 -23.91 11.37 -30.48
CA ALA A 347 -22.87 11.34 -31.52
C ALA A 347 -21.51 11.86 -31.02
N ASN A 348 -21.45 12.40 -29.80
CA ASN A 348 -20.27 13.06 -29.26
C ASN A 348 -19.23 12.01 -28.81
N PRO A 349 -17.94 12.14 -29.21
CA PRO A 349 -16.88 11.24 -28.77
C PRO A 349 -16.78 11.04 -27.25
N SER A 350 -17.10 12.07 -26.46
CA SER A 350 -16.95 12.10 -24.99
C SER A 350 -17.93 11.17 -24.26
N LEU A 351 -19.03 10.78 -24.91
CA LEU A 351 -19.80 9.60 -24.53
C LEU A 351 -19.39 8.45 -25.45
N LEU A 352 -19.17 7.25 -24.91
CA LEU A 352 -18.66 6.11 -25.68
C LEU A 352 -19.48 5.89 -26.96
N ASN A 353 -18.91 6.29 -28.10
CA ASN A 353 -19.58 6.16 -29.38
C ASN A 353 -19.40 4.72 -29.89
N ILE A 354 -20.48 3.95 -29.80
CA ILE A 354 -20.52 2.53 -30.17
C ILE A 354 -20.09 2.31 -31.63
N ASP A 355 -20.40 3.25 -32.53
CA ASP A 355 -20.04 3.12 -33.95
C ASP A 355 -18.52 3.20 -34.19
N LYS A 356 -17.79 3.82 -33.27
CA LYS A 356 -16.32 3.93 -33.31
C LYS A 356 -15.60 2.69 -32.73
N LEU A 357 -16.32 1.68 -32.24
CA LEU A 357 -15.75 0.39 -31.80
C LEU A 357 -15.26 -0.50 -32.95
N GLN A 358 -15.45 -0.07 -34.21
CA GLN A 358 -14.85 -0.66 -35.41
C GLN A 358 -13.32 -0.71 -35.37
N SER A 359 -12.70 0.31 -34.78
CA SER A 359 -11.24 0.42 -34.63
C SER A 359 -10.87 0.52 -33.15
N PRO A 360 -11.04 -0.56 -32.37
CA PRO A 360 -10.95 -0.51 -30.91
C PRO A 360 -9.55 -0.21 -30.39
N PHE A 361 -8.51 -0.41 -31.21
CA PHE A 361 -7.10 -0.19 -30.84
C PHE A 361 -6.59 1.23 -31.15
N SER A 362 -7.40 2.04 -31.83
CA SER A 362 -7.05 3.42 -32.20
C SER A 362 -8.16 4.39 -31.83
N TYR A 363 -9.02 4.01 -30.87
CA TYR A 363 -10.11 4.86 -30.41
C TYR A 363 -9.54 6.06 -29.67
N LYS A 364 -10.04 7.25 -30.01
CA LYS A 364 -9.55 8.51 -29.45
C LYS A 364 -10.66 9.26 -28.72
N LEU A 365 -10.33 9.81 -27.56
CA LEU A 365 -11.15 10.72 -26.79
C LEU A 365 -10.43 12.05 -26.63
N LYS A 366 -11.21 13.14 -26.57
CA LYS A 366 -10.71 14.41 -26.06
C LYS A 366 -10.82 14.36 -24.54
N VAL A 367 -9.69 14.48 -23.86
CA VAL A 367 -9.61 14.38 -22.39
C VAL A 367 -8.93 15.63 -21.87
N ASN A 368 -9.49 16.24 -20.84
CA ASN A 368 -8.84 17.33 -20.14
C ASN A 368 -8.01 16.76 -18.97
N LEU A 369 -6.69 16.92 -19.02
CA LEU A 369 -5.77 16.40 -18.00
C LEU A 369 -5.38 17.43 -16.94
N GLU A 370 -5.69 18.71 -17.19
CA GLU A 370 -5.39 19.83 -16.32
C GLU A 370 -6.68 20.57 -15.98
N GLU A 371 -6.79 21.13 -14.76
CA GLU A 371 -7.96 21.95 -14.38
C GLU A 371 -8.11 23.21 -15.26
N VAL A 372 -7.04 23.60 -15.96
CA VAL A 372 -7.01 24.77 -16.86
C VAL A 372 -6.26 24.38 -18.14
N GLY A 373 -7.00 24.04 -19.20
CA GLY A 373 -6.42 23.65 -20.49
C GLY A 373 -7.47 23.32 -21.54
N GLU A 374 -7.04 23.22 -22.81
CA GLU A 374 -7.88 22.67 -23.88
C GLU A 374 -7.80 21.13 -23.85
N PRO A 375 -8.92 20.41 -24.08
CA PRO A 375 -8.92 18.95 -24.14
C PRO A 375 -7.94 18.40 -25.17
N GLU A 376 -7.09 17.46 -24.76
CA GLU A 376 -6.13 16.81 -25.63
C GLU A 376 -6.70 15.51 -26.23
N GLU A 377 -6.40 15.24 -27.50
CA GLU A 377 -6.83 14.00 -28.16
C GLU A 377 -5.93 12.83 -27.74
N MET A 378 -6.46 11.91 -26.94
CA MET A 378 -5.75 10.75 -26.40
C MET A 378 -6.30 9.44 -26.94
N VAL A 379 -5.40 8.48 -27.20
CA VAL A 379 -5.78 7.10 -27.53
C VAL A 379 -6.19 6.37 -26.25
N VAL A 380 -7.39 5.77 -26.25
CA VAL A 380 -7.95 5.05 -25.11
C VAL A 380 -7.86 3.55 -25.34
N ASP A 381 -7.39 2.83 -24.32
CA ASP A 381 -7.34 1.36 -24.32
C ASP A 381 -8.71 0.79 -23.95
N LEU A 382 -9.62 0.77 -24.93
CA LEU A 382 -10.97 0.23 -24.77
C LEU A 382 -10.98 -1.22 -24.28
N PRO A 383 -10.14 -2.14 -24.81
CA PRO A 383 -10.05 -3.48 -24.28
C PRO A 383 -9.76 -3.53 -22.78
N GLU A 384 -8.77 -2.76 -22.32
CA GLU A 384 -8.42 -2.72 -20.90
C GLU A 384 -9.54 -2.09 -20.06
N THR A 385 -10.15 -0.99 -20.53
CA THR A 385 -11.30 -0.37 -19.86
C THR A 385 -12.46 -1.37 -19.67
N PHE A 386 -12.78 -2.14 -20.71
CA PHE A 386 -13.83 -3.15 -20.63
C PHE A 386 -13.51 -4.26 -19.61
N ASN A 387 -12.24 -4.67 -19.51
CA ASN A 387 -11.82 -5.66 -18.51
C ASN A 387 -12.08 -5.16 -17.08
N TYR A 388 -11.78 -3.88 -16.81
CA TYR A 388 -12.02 -3.26 -15.51
C TYR A 388 -13.50 -3.12 -15.20
N LEU A 389 -14.31 -2.64 -16.16
CA LEU A 389 -15.76 -2.51 -16.00
C LEU A 389 -16.44 -3.86 -15.75
N LEU A 390 -16.00 -4.90 -16.46
CA LEU A 390 -16.48 -6.25 -16.19
C LEU A 390 -16.00 -6.78 -14.84
N GLY A 391 -14.88 -6.27 -14.31
CA GLY A 391 -14.27 -6.79 -13.09
C GLY A 391 -13.67 -8.19 -13.29
N ILE A 392 -13.14 -8.49 -14.49
CA ILE A 392 -12.52 -9.78 -14.76
C ILE A 392 -11.11 -9.87 -14.18
N LYS A 393 -10.72 -11.07 -13.76
CA LYS A 393 -9.33 -11.39 -13.48
C LYS A 393 -8.68 -11.97 -14.72
N VAL A 394 -7.92 -11.13 -15.43
CA VAL A 394 -7.19 -11.52 -16.65
C VAL A 394 -6.12 -12.56 -16.32
N LYS A 395 -6.17 -13.70 -17.02
CA LYS A 395 -5.18 -14.79 -16.95
C LYS A 395 -4.15 -14.68 -18.07
N LYS A 396 -4.61 -14.42 -19.29
CA LYS A 396 -3.76 -14.41 -20.48
C LYS A 396 -4.28 -13.41 -21.51
N VAL A 397 -3.37 -12.72 -22.17
CA VAL A 397 -3.66 -11.82 -23.28
C VAL A 397 -2.85 -12.28 -24.49
N LYS A 398 -3.50 -12.42 -25.65
CA LYS A 398 -2.92 -12.96 -26.88
C LYS A 398 -3.27 -12.05 -28.05
N VAL A 399 -2.25 -11.47 -28.68
CA VAL A 399 -2.39 -10.65 -29.89
C VAL A 399 -2.13 -11.52 -31.12
N ARG A 400 -2.96 -11.38 -32.16
CA ARG A 400 -2.83 -12.07 -33.44
C ARG A 400 -3.02 -11.09 -34.60
N ASN A 401 -2.26 -11.30 -35.67
CA ASN A 401 -2.40 -10.56 -36.92
C ASN A 401 -2.72 -11.57 -38.02
N ALA A 402 -3.95 -11.57 -38.51
CA ALA A 402 -4.45 -12.48 -39.55
C ALA A 402 -5.33 -11.69 -40.52
N GLY A 403 -4.70 -10.86 -41.36
CA GLY A 403 -5.38 -9.88 -42.22
C GLY A 403 -5.93 -8.66 -41.46
N ARG A 404 -6.24 -8.82 -40.17
CA ARG A 404 -6.61 -7.78 -39.20
C ARG A 404 -6.01 -8.09 -37.83
N LYS A 405 -5.97 -7.09 -36.95
CA LYS A 405 -5.50 -7.26 -35.57
C LYS A 405 -6.61 -7.86 -34.71
N TYR A 406 -6.28 -8.91 -33.97
CA TYR A 406 -7.13 -9.51 -32.95
C TYR A 406 -6.44 -9.45 -31.59
N LEU A 407 -7.22 -9.21 -30.56
CA LEU A 407 -6.81 -9.27 -29.17
C LEU A 407 -7.77 -10.21 -28.44
N PHE A 408 -7.24 -11.34 -28.01
CA PHE A 408 -7.94 -12.32 -27.21
C PHE A 408 -7.51 -12.18 -25.75
N ILE A 409 -8.49 -12.12 -24.86
CA ILE A 409 -8.28 -11.96 -23.42
C ILE A 409 -8.99 -13.12 -22.74
N ASP A 410 -8.21 -13.95 -22.06
CA ASP A 410 -8.69 -15.04 -21.23
C ASP A 410 -8.71 -14.56 -19.78
N GLY A 411 -9.81 -14.80 -19.08
CA GLY A 411 -9.97 -14.38 -17.70
C GLY A 411 -11.10 -15.10 -16.99
N GLU A 412 -11.21 -14.86 -15.69
CA GLU A 412 -12.27 -15.44 -14.86
C GLU A 412 -13.05 -14.37 -14.12
N LYS A 413 -14.34 -14.63 -13.92
CA LYS A 413 -15.20 -13.85 -13.02
C LYS A 413 -16.25 -14.76 -12.40
N ASP A 414 -16.42 -14.70 -11.08
CA ASP A 414 -17.42 -15.48 -10.33
C ASP A 414 -17.36 -16.98 -10.65
N ASN A 415 -16.14 -17.53 -10.77
CA ASN A 415 -15.83 -18.91 -11.20
C ASN A 415 -16.28 -19.28 -12.63
N ASN A 416 -16.63 -18.30 -13.46
CA ASN A 416 -16.87 -18.52 -14.88
C ASN A 416 -15.63 -18.16 -15.71
N GLU A 417 -15.27 -19.04 -16.64
CA GLU A 417 -14.22 -18.77 -17.63
C GLU A 417 -14.79 -17.86 -18.74
N ILE A 418 -14.11 -16.75 -19.00
CA ILE A 418 -14.55 -15.71 -19.92
C ILE A 418 -13.45 -15.47 -20.95
N ALA A 419 -13.85 -15.48 -22.23
CA ALA A 419 -13.02 -14.97 -23.31
C ALA A 419 -13.58 -13.64 -23.82
N ILE A 420 -12.71 -12.65 -24.00
CA ILE A 420 -13.06 -11.37 -24.63
C ILE A 420 -12.24 -11.24 -25.91
N ILE A 421 -12.92 -10.92 -27.00
CA ILE A 421 -12.35 -10.87 -28.34
C ILE A 421 -12.59 -9.48 -28.90
N TRP A 422 -11.50 -8.77 -29.10
CA TRP A 422 -11.47 -7.51 -29.81
C TRP A 422 -10.83 -7.69 -31.17
N ARG A 423 -11.46 -7.17 -32.21
CA ARG A 423 -10.90 -7.11 -33.57
C ARG A 423 -11.28 -5.83 -34.28
N GLU A 424 -10.46 -5.44 -35.24
CA GLU A 424 -10.87 -4.43 -36.22
C GLU A 424 -11.91 -5.05 -37.15
N TYR A 425 -12.99 -4.33 -37.44
CA TYR A 425 -14.01 -4.78 -38.39
C TYR A 425 -14.49 -3.63 -39.28
N ASP A 426 -14.96 -3.96 -40.47
CA ASP A 426 -15.48 -3.02 -41.46
C ASP A 426 -16.99 -3.23 -41.58
N ALA A 427 -17.75 -2.13 -41.70
CA ALA A 427 -19.19 -2.17 -41.92
C ALA A 427 -19.60 -2.84 -43.25
N LYS A 428 -18.64 -3.07 -44.15
CA LYS A 428 -18.85 -3.67 -45.48
C LYS A 428 -18.42 -5.13 -45.61
N TRP A 429 -18.30 -5.87 -44.50
CA TRP A 429 -17.95 -7.29 -44.56
C TRP A 429 -18.93 -8.10 -45.42
N GLU A 430 -18.38 -8.94 -46.29
CA GLU A 430 -19.14 -9.92 -47.06
C GLU A 430 -19.27 -11.23 -46.27
N GLU A 431 -20.17 -12.12 -46.69
CA GLU A 431 -20.42 -13.40 -46.01
C GLU A 431 -19.13 -14.24 -45.82
N LYS A 432 -18.21 -14.16 -46.79
CA LYS A 432 -16.91 -14.83 -46.72
C LYS A 432 -16.03 -14.30 -45.58
N ASP A 433 -16.03 -12.99 -45.32
CA ASP A 433 -15.25 -12.38 -44.24
C ASP A 433 -15.73 -12.86 -42.87
N TYR A 434 -17.05 -12.99 -42.70
CA TYR A 434 -17.67 -13.51 -41.48
C TYR A 434 -17.32 -14.98 -41.25
N GLU A 435 -17.28 -15.81 -42.29
CA GLU A 435 -16.90 -17.23 -42.18
C GLU A 435 -15.40 -17.40 -41.87
N GLU A 436 -14.53 -16.60 -42.48
CA GLU A 436 -13.10 -16.59 -42.15
C GLU A 436 -12.85 -16.13 -40.70
N ASP A 437 -13.55 -15.10 -40.24
CA ASP A 437 -13.52 -14.59 -38.87
C ASP A 437 -13.96 -15.65 -37.86
N LYS A 438 -15.11 -16.28 -38.10
CA LYS A 438 -15.64 -17.37 -37.27
C LYS A 438 -14.67 -18.54 -37.17
N LYS A 439 -14.11 -18.98 -38.29
CA LYS A 439 -13.15 -20.09 -38.33
C LYS A 439 -11.91 -19.76 -37.51
N PHE A 440 -11.37 -18.55 -37.70
CA PHE A 440 -10.17 -18.11 -36.98
C PHE A 440 -10.40 -18.04 -35.47
N ILE A 441 -11.51 -17.45 -35.04
CA ILE A 441 -11.87 -17.34 -33.62
C ILE A 441 -12.08 -18.72 -32.99
N ARG A 442 -12.78 -19.63 -33.66
CA ARG A 442 -13.00 -21.00 -33.16
C ARG A 442 -11.69 -21.74 -32.93
N GLU A 443 -10.74 -21.65 -33.86
CA GLU A 443 -9.43 -22.29 -33.69
C GLU A 443 -8.65 -21.73 -32.50
N GLU A 444 -8.66 -20.40 -32.28
CA GLU A 444 -7.96 -19.79 -31.15
C GLU A 444 -8.62 -20.09 -29.79
N LEU A 445 -9.96 -20.23 -29.73
CA LEU A 445 -10.69 -20.52 -28.50
C LEU A 445 -10.65 -21.98 -28.04
N LYS A 446 -10.28 -22.94 -28.91
CA LYS A 446 -10.13 -24.36 -28.53
C LYS A 446 -9.18 -24.57 -27.36
N GLU A 447 -8.16 -23.71 -27.23
CA GLU A 447 -7.21 -23.78 -26.13
C GLU A 447 -7.79 -23.34 -24.78
N TRP A 448 -8.90 -22.58 -24.76
CA TRP A 448 -9.37 -21.83 -23.57
C TRP A 448 -10.71 -22.31 -23.02
N THR A 449 -11.54 -22.96 -23.84
CA THR A 449 -12.86 -23.53 -23.44
C THR A 449 -13.72 -22.61 -22.54
N PRO A 450 -13.95 -21.33 -22.91
CA PRO A 450 -14.69 -20.38 -22.07
C PRO A 450 -16.18 -20.73 -21.97
N GLN A 451 -16.82 -20.31 -20.89
CA GLN A 451 -18.28 -20.39 -20.71
C GLN A 451 -19.00 -19.17 -21.27
N VAL A 452 -18.32 -18.02 -21.34
CA VAL A 452 -18.86 -16.78 -21.91
C VAL A 452 -17.84 -16.20 -22.89
N VAL A 453 -18.30 -15.81 -24.08
CA VAL A 453 -17.48 -15.16 -25.10
C VAL A 453 -18.06 -13.77 -25.37
N TYR A 454 -17.30 -12.74 -25.02
CA TYR A 454 -17.60 -11.37 -25.41
C TYR A 454 -16.89 -11.05 -26.72
N ILE A 455 -17.62 -10.49 -27.68
CA ILE A 455 -17.07 -10.13 -28.99
C ILE A 455 -17.60 -8.77 -29.47
N ASN A 456 -16.73 -7.93 -30.05
CA ASN A 456 -17.13 -6.64 -30.63
C ASN A 456 -17.65 -6.80 -32.07
N GLY A 457 -18.49 -5.89 -32.53
CA GLY A 457 -19.07 -5.91 -33.87
C GLY A 457 -20.03 -7.08 -34.11
N GLN A 458 -20.57 -7.14 -35.33
CA GLN A 458 -21.42 -8.26 -35.74
C GLN A 458 -20.60 -9.56 -35.81
N SER A 459 -21.19 -10.66 -35.36
CA SER A 459 -20.58 -11.98 -35.40
C SER A 459 -21.61 -13.06 -35.75
N ILE A 460 -21.18 -14.05 -36.51
CA ILE A 460 -21.95 -15.27 -36.84
C ILE A 460 -21.51 -16.48 -35.99
N LEU A 461 -20.78 -16.24 -34.89
CA LEU A 461 -20.42 -17.29 -33.94
C LEU A 461 -21.68 -17.93 -33.34
N THR A 462 -21.64 -19.26 -33.22
CA THR A 462 -22.71 -20.05 -32.63
C THR A 462 -22.29 -20.55 -31.25
N PRO A 463 -23.20 -20.68 -30.27
CA PRO A 463 -22.85 -21.11 -28.91
C PRO A 463 -22.18 -22.49 -28.81
N ASP A 464 -22.30 -23.31 -29.85
CA ASP A 464 -21.71 -24.66 -29.92
C ASP A 464 -20.34 -24.64 -30.60
N PHE A 465 -19.28 -24.94 -29.85
CA PHE A 465 -17.88 -24.98 -30.29
C PHE A 465 -17.35 -26.41 -30.50
N GLU A 466 -18.24 -27.41 -30.63
CA GLU A 466 -17.93 -28.85 -30.68
C GLU A 466 -17.41 -29.40 -29.34
N ASP A 467 -16.29 -28.86 -28.85
CA ASP A 467 -15.64 -29.32 -27.62
C ASP A 467 -16.26 -28.69 -26.35
N PHE A 468 -16.92 -27.54 -26.48
CA PHE A 468 -17.56 -26.81 -25.38
C PHE A 468 -18.74 -25.96 -25.85
N ARG A 469 -19.50 -25.43 -24.89
CA ARG A 469 -20.56 -24.43 -25.14
C ARG A 469 -20.22 -23.12 -24.46
N ALA A 470 -20.43 -22.02 -25.17
CA ALA A 470 -20.25 -20.68 -24.64
C ALA A 470 -21.45 -19.76 -24.95
N ASP A 471 -21.83 -18.95 -23.98
CA ASP A 471 -22.78 -17.85 -24.16
C ASP A 471 -22.10 -16.68 -24.87
N ILE A 472 -22.58 -16.30 -26.05
CA ILE A 472 -21.96 -15.27 -26.89
C ILE A 472 -22.65 -13.94 -26.63
N ARG A 473 -21.88 -12.93 -26.22
CA ARG A 473 -22.37 -11.60 -25.85
C ARG A 473 -21.69 -10.52 -26.67
N SER A 474 -22.47 -9.52 -27.08
CA SER A 474 -21.95 -8.31 -27.72
C SER A 474 -21.23 -7.44 -26.69
N ILE A 475 -20.00 -7.03 -27.02
CA ILE A 475 -19.23 -6.08 -26.22
C ILE A 475 -19.97 -4.74 -26.16
N GLU A 476 -20.50 -4.23 -27.27
CA GLU A 476 -21.21 -2.94 -27.36
C GLU A 476 -22.37 -2.86 -26.36
N SER A 477 -23.18 -3.92 -26.34
CA SER A 477 -24.37 -4.00 -25.49
C SER A 477 -23.98 -4.04 -24.01
N GLU A 478 -22.95 -4.81 -23.68
CA GLU A 478 -22.47 -4.96 -22.31
C GLU A 478 -21.72 -3.71 -21.83
N PHE A 479 -20.90 -3.10 -22.68
CA PHE A 479 -20.16 -1.87 -22.37
C PHE A 479 -21.15 -0.74 -22.03
N LYS A 480 -22.21 -0.59 -22.84
CA LYS A 480 -23.30 0.35 -22.56
C LYS A 480 -23.96 0.08 -21.20
N ARG A 481 -24.28 -1.18 -20.91
CA ARG A 481 -24.88 -1.58 -19.63
C ARG A 481 -23.98 -1.30 -18.42
N LEU A 482 -22.67 -1.43 -18.57
CA LEU A 482 -21.69 -1.23 -17.50
C LEU A 482 -21.36 0.25 -17.26
N MET A 483 -21.48 1.08 -18.29
CA MET A 483 -21.23 2.53 -18.20
C MET A 483 -22.42 3.33 -17.65
N GLY A 484 -23.65 2.78 -17.71
CA GLY A 484 -24.86 3.44 -17.20
C GLY A 484 -25.96 3.52 -18.24
#